data_AF-A0A1S3EXH4-F1
#
_entry.id   AF-A0A1S3EXH4-F1
#
_cell.length_a   1.000
_cell.length_b   1.000
_cell.length_c   1.000
_cell.angle_alpha   90.00
_cell.angle_beta   90.00
_cell.angle_gamma   90.00
#
_symmetry.space_group_name_H-M   'P 1'
#
loop_
_entity.id
_entity.type
_entity.pdbx_description
1 polymer ?
#
loop_
_entity_poly.entity_id
_entity_poly.type
_entity_poly.pdbx_seq_one_letter_code
_entity_poly.pdbx_strand_id
1 'polypeptide(L)'
;MALYEIFSHPIERSYRAGLCSKAALFLLLATALTYIPPLLVAFRSHGLWLKRSSYEEQPAVRFQHQVLLVALLGPEPGGFLAWSTFPAFNRLQGDHLRIPLVSTREEDRNQDGKMDVLHFRLELPLQATENVLGVQLILTFSYQLHVITTVLNDPNPLWLVGRAGEAPFVINAVIRYPVEVISYQPGFWEMIKFAWVQYVSILLIFLWVFERIKVFVFQNQVVTTIPVTSVSQGEVYKQHLS
;
A
#
# COMPACT_ATOMS: atom_id res chain seq x y z
N MET A 1 -62.00 -21.06 -25.50
CA MET A 1 -61.14 -21.87 -26.38
C MET A 1 -59.72 -21.35 -26.25
N ALA A 2 -58.81 -22.13 -25.67
CA ALA A 2 -57.40 -21.78 -25.60
C ALA A 2 -56.73 -22.24 -26.89
N LEU A 3 -56.22 -21.30 -27.68
CA LEU A 3 -55.45 -21.60 -28.88
C LEU A 3 -54.03 -22.00 -28.47
N TYR A 4 -53.58 -23.15 -28.95
CA TYR A 4 -52.24 -23.66 -28.72
C TYR A 4 -51.37 -23.32 -29.94
N GLU A 5 -50.26 -22.63 -29.72
CA GLU A 5 -49.33 -22.27 -30.78
C GLU A 5 -48.52 -23.50 -31.15
N ILE A 6 -48.75 -24.03 -32.36
CA ILE A 6 -48.19 -25.31 -32.83
C ILE A 6 -46.76 -25.13 -33.34
N PHE A 7 -46.42 -23.93 -33.84
CA PHE A 7 -45.11 -23.65 -34.42
C PHE A 7 -44.80 -22.16 -34.45
N SER A 8 -43.57 -21.78 -34.11
CA SER A 8 -43.06 -20.42 -34.28
C SER A 8 -41.66 -20.46 -34.89
N HIS A 9 -41.38 -19.53 -35.81
CA HIS A 9 -40.05 -19.31 -36.35
C HIS A 9 -39.52 -17.95 -35.92
N PRO A 10 -38.24 -17.85 -35.51
CA PRO A 10 -37.62 -16.55 -35.22
C PRO A 10 -37.48 -15.78 -36.54
N ILE A 11 -38.22 -14.68 -36.68
CA ILE A 11 -38.04 -13.75 -37.80
C ILE A 11 -36.79 -12.91 -37.50
N GLU A 12 -35.71 -13.16 -38.23
CA GLU A 12 -34.55 -12.27 -38.25
C GLU A 12 -34.92 -10.96 -38.96
N ARG A 13 -35.19 -9.90 -38.17
CA ARG A 13 -35.36 -8.55 -38.72
C ARG A 13 -34.00 -7.89 -38.91
N SER A 14 -33.52 -7.87 -40.15
CA SER A 14 -32.33 -7.12 -40.53
C SER A 14 -32.68 -5.65 -40.84
N TYR A 15 -32.15 -4.73 -40.05
CA TYR A 15 -32.30 -3.28 -40.27
C TYR A 15 -31.06 -2.76 -41.00
N ARG A 16 -31.23 -2.25 -42.22
CA ARG A 16 -30.15 -1.62 -42.99
C ARG A 16 -30.34 -0.11 -43.03
N ALA A 17 -29.27 0.63 -42.79
CA ALA A 17 -29.23 2.08 -42.91
C ALA A 17 -28.05 2.49 -43.80
N GLY A 18 -28.25 3.50 -44.64
CA GLY A 18 -27.17 4.09 -45.42
C GLY A 18 -26.18 4.84 -44.53
N LEU A 19 -24.90 4.90 -44.96
CA LEU A 19 -23.78 5.52 -44.23
C LEU A 19 -23.99 7.01 -43.89
N CYS A 20 -24.88 7.71 -44.61
CA CYS A 20 -25.21 9.13 -44.40
C CYS A 20 -26.70 9.34 -44.03
N SER A 21 -27.22 8.53 -43.11
CA SER A 21 -28.61 8.61 -42.62
C SER A 21 -28.70 9.03 -41.15
N LYS A 22 -29.87 9.49 -40.69
CA LYS A 22 -30.12 9.82 -39.26
C LYS A 22 -29.80 8.65 -38.33
N ALA A 23 -30.00 7.40 -38.78
CA ALA A 23 -29.68 6.19 -38.03
C ALA A 23 -28.16 5.95 -37.92
N ALA A 24 -27.40 6.22 -38.98
CA ALA A 24 -25.94 6.15 -38.93
C ALA A 24 -25.35 7.20 -37.98
N LEU A 25 -25.88 8.43 -38.00
CA LEU A 25 -25.48 9.48 -37.05
C LEU A 25 -25.80 9.09 -35.61
N PHE A 26 -26.99 8.52 -35.35
CA PHE A 26 -27.36 8.02 -34.02
C PHE A 26 -26.40 6.92 -33.55
N LEU A 27 -26.08 5.94 -34.40
CA LEU A 27 -25.12 4.88 -34.05
C LEU A 27 -23.72 5.44 -33.78
N LEU A 28 -23.25 6.39 -34.59
CA LEU A 28 -21.96 7.06 -34.36
C LEU A 28 -21.96 7.78 -33.01
N LEU A 29 -22.99 8.58 -32.72
CA LEU A 29 -23.11 9.28 -31.44
C LEU A 29 -23.24 8.30 -30.26
N ALA A 30 -24.03 7.25 -30.40
CA ALA A 30 -24.18 6.23 -29.37
C ALA A 30 -22.86 5.50 -29.10
N THR A 31 -22.09 5.16 -30.14
CA THR A 31 -20.76 4.55 -29.96
C THR A 31 -19.79 5.51 -29.30
N ALA A 32 -19.72 6.77 -29.75
CA ALA A 32 -18.91 7.80 -29.12
C ALA A 32 -19.27 7.97 -27.63
N LEU A 33 -20.56 8.04 -27.31
CA LEU A 33 -21.07 8.19 -25.95
C LEU A 33 -20.94 6.91 -25.11
N THR A 34 -20.74 5.75 -25.74
CA THR A 34 -20.46 4.50 -25.03
C THR A 34 -18.98 4.42 -24.61
N TYR A 35 -18.04 4.92 -25.42
CA TYR A 35 -16.60 4.76 -25.16
C TYR A 35 -15.90 5.99 -24.58
N ILE A 36 -16.31 7.21 -24.96
CA ILE A 36 -15.64 8.46 -24.54
C ILE A 36 -15.92 8.80 -23.06
N PRO A 37 -17.17 8.75 -22.56
CA PRO A 37 -17.45 9.10 -21.16
C PRO A 37 -16.77 8.18 -20.14
N PRO A 38 -16.72 6.84 -20.30
CA PRO A 38 -15.94 5.98 -19.40
C PRO A 38 -14.47 6.35 -19.32
N LEU A 39 -13.86 6.72 -20.46
CA LEU A 39 -12.47 7.16 -20.52
C LEU A 39 -12.27 8.48 -19.77
N LEU A 40 -13.17 9.45 -19.95
CA LEU A 40 -13.15 10.73 -19.25
C LEU A 40 -13.31 10.57 -17.73
N VAL A 41 -14.24 9.70 -17.29
CA VAL A 41 -14.45 9.42 -15.86
C VAL A 41 -13.20 8.77 -15.26
N ALA A 42 -12.65 7.75 -15.92
CA ALA A 42 -11.42 7.10 -15.46
C ALA A 42 -10.25 8.09 -15.40
N PHE A 43 -10.09 8.95 -16.41
CA PHE A 43 -9.05 9.99 -16.42
C PHE A 43 -9.23 11.01 -15.29
N ARG A 44 -10.46 11.47 -15.07
CA ARG A 44 -10.74 12.52 -14.08
C ARG A 44 -10.62 12.03 -12.62
N SER A 45 -10.83 10.73 -12.40
CA SER A 45 -10.72 10.08 -11.10
C SER A 45 -9.28 9.81 -10.63
N HIS A 46 -8.27 10.23 -11.40
CA HIS A 46 -6.84 10.07 -11.10
C HIS A 46 -6.31 8.63 -11.00
N GLY A 47 -7.12 7.61 -11.30
CA GLY A 47 -6.65 6.21 -11.31
C GLY A 47 -5.84 5.82 -12.54
N LEU A 48 -5.94 6.56 -13.66
CA LEU A 48 -5.14 6.32 -14.87
C LEU A 48 -3.68 6.78 -14.75
N TRP A 49 -3.37 7.71 -13.84
CA TRP A 49 -2.02 8.26 -13.69
C TRP A 49 -1.68 8.45 -12.21
N LEU A 50 -1.46 7.32 -11.52
CA LEU A 50 -1.13 7.30 -10.11
C LEU A 50 0.30 7.82 -9.90
N LYS A 51 0.45 8.97 -9.22
CA LYS A 51 1.77 9.61 -9.04
C LYS A 51 2.57 9.08 -7.86
N ARG A 52 1.89 8.56 -6.84
CA ARG A 52 2.49 7.97 -5.64
C ARG A 52 1.65 6.79 -5.20
N SER A 53 2.31 5.70 -4.87
CA SER A 53 1.75 4.58 -4.12
C SER A 53 2.58 4.40 -2.86
N SER A 54 2.03 3.69 -1.89
CA SER A 54 2.71 3.39 -0.64
C SER A 54 2.51 1.93 -0.28
N TYR A 55 3.55 1.34 0.31
CA TYR A 55 3.45 0.03 0.94
C TYR A 55 3.99 0.12 2.37
N GLU A 56 3.52 -0.79 3.21
CA GLU A 56 3.99 -0.94 4.58
C GLU A 56 5.15 -1.95 4.59
N GLU A 57 6.29 -1.56 5.15
CA GLU A 57 7.44 -2.43 5.37
C GLU A 57 7.78 -2.43 6.86
N GLN A 58 7.93 -3.64 7.41
CA GLN A 58 8.50 -3.82 8.74
C GLN A 58 9.98 -4.22 8.62
N PRO A 59 10.91 -3.45 9.20
CA PRO A 59 12.34 -3.73 9.14
C PRO A 59 12.70 -5.01 9.89
N ALA A 60 13.69 -5.74 9.40
CA ALA A 60 14.32 -6.82 10.17
C ALA A 60 15.41 -6.19 11.06
N VAL A 61 15.07 -5.96 12.32
CA VAL A 61 15.99 -5.40 13.32
C VAL A 61 16.48 -6.52 14.23
N ARG A 62 17.79 -6.53 14.49
CA ARG A 62 18.37 -7.42 15.49
C ARG A 62 19.36 -6.65 16.34
N PHE A 63 19.18 -6.72 17.65
CA PHE A 63 20.13 -6.14 18.57
C PHE A 63 21.45 -6.92 18.56
N GLN A 64 22.55 -6.21 18.32
CA GLN A 64 23.88 -6.83 18.21
C GLN A 64 24.54 -7.10 19.57
N HIS A 65 23.86 -6.75 20.66
CA HIS A 65 24.39 -6.89 22.02
C HIS A 65 25.72 -6.16 22.21
N GLN A 66 25.93 -5.09 21.46
CA GLN A 66 27.08 -4.20 21.64
C GLN A 66 26.60 -2.87 22.21
N VAL A 67 27.22 -2.50 23.32
CA VAL A 67 26.83 -1.36 24.15
C VAL A 67 28.07 -0.59 24.52
N LEU A 68 27.97 0.74 24.49
CA LEU A 68 28.97 1.63 25.05
C LEU A 68 28.25 2.65 25.93
N LEU A 69 28.73 2.75 27.17
CA LEU A 69 28.20 3.61 28.20
C LEU A 69 29.31 4.52 28.70
N VAL A 70 29.01 5.82 28.80
CA VAL A 70 29.80 6.80 29.53
C VAL A 70 28.86 7.57 30.44
N ALA A 71 29.07 7.44 31.74
CA ALA A 71 28.35 8.18 32.78
C ALA A 71 29.28 9.28 33.31
N LEU A 72 28.84 10.54 33.18
CA LEU A 72 29.55 11.70 33.71
C LEU A 72 29.21 11.82 35.19
N LEU A 73 30.24 11.87 36.03
CA LEU A 73 30.09 12.03 37.48
C LEU A 73 30.20 13.51 37.88
N GLY A 74 29.63 13.84 39.03
CA GLY A 74 29.86 15.09 39.77
C GLY A 74 30.07 14.80 41.26
N PRO A 75 30.73 15.70 42.01
CA PRO A 75 31.04 17.10 41.68
C PRO A 75 32.45 17.37 41.12
N GLU A 76 33.33 16.37 41.04
CA GLU A 76 34.70 16.58 40.56
C GLU A 76 34.74 16.85 39.05
N PRO A 77 35.46 17.90 38.59
CA PRO A 77 35.58 18.18 37.16
C PRO A 77 36.30 17.04 36.44
N GLY A 78 35.62 16.39 35.49
CA GLY A 78 36.22 15.34 34.66
C GLY A 78 36.10 13.93 35.24
N GLY A 79 35.38 13.72 36.35
CA GLY A 79 35.02 12.38 36.80
C GLY A 79 34.06 11.72 35.82
N PHE A 80 34.39 10.54 35.30
CA PHE A 80 33.49 9.75 34.49
C PHE A 80 33.68 8.26 34.75
N LEU A 81 32.62 7.50 34.53
CA LEU A 81 32.65 6.04 34.51
C LEU A 81 32.33 5.59 33.10
N ALA A 82 33.09 4.64 32.61
CA ALA A 82 32.91 4.12 31.26
C ALA A 82 32.89 2.60 31.27
N TRP A 83 32.05 2.04 30.41
CA TRP A 83 31.99 0.61 30.17
C TRP A 83 31.48 0.32 28.78
N SER A 84 32.01 -0.73 28.18
CA SER A 84 31.52 -1.24 26.91
C SER A 84 31.56 -2.75 26.88
N THR A 85 30.80 -3.35 25.97
CA THR A 85 30.96 -4.75 25.57
C THR A 85 32.28 -5.00 24.83
N PHE A 86 32.96 -3.96 24.33
CA PHE A 86 34.24 -4.09 23.63
C PHE A 86 35.42 -4.19 24.61
N PRO A 87 36.18 -5.31 24.64
CA PRO A 87 37.27 -5.49 25.59
C PRO A 87 38.42 -4.48 25.41
N ALA A 88 38.69 -4.06 24.17
CA ALA A 88 39.75 -3.10 23.87
C ALA A 88 39.47 -1.73 24.51
N PHE A 89 38.21 -1.27 24.45
CA PHE A 89 37.80 -0.02 25.09
C PHE A 89 37.94 -0.11 26.61
N ASN A 90 37.46 -1.20 27.23
CA ASN A 90 37.53 -1.38 28.69
C ASN A 90 38.96 -1.38 29.23
N ARG A 91 39.92 -1.95 28.47
CA ARG A 91 41.34 -1.94 28.86
C ARG A 91 41.94 -0.54 28.90
N LEU A 92 41.43 0.38 28.09
CA LEU A 92 41.91 1.77 28.05
C LEU A 92 41.34 2.64 29.18
N GLN A 93 40.22 2.23 29.80
CA GLN A 93 39.57 3.05 30.83
C GLN A 93 40.26 2.97 32.20
N GLY A 94 40.97 1.88 32.49
CA GLY A 94 41.69 1.70 33.77
C GLY A 94 40.76 1.88 34.97
N ASP A 95 41.06 2.86 35.82
CA ASP A 95 40.33 3.16 37.06
C ASP A 95 38.90 3.70 36.82
N HIS A 96 38.59 4.18 35.62
CA HIS A 96 37.24 4.63 35.24
C HIS A 96 36.32 3.48 34.80
N LEU A 97 36.82 2.25 34.74
CA LEU A 97 36.04 1.09 34.33
C LEU A 97 35.07 0.65 35.45
N ARG A 98 33.77 0.71 35.18
CA ARG A 98 32.74 0.18 36.08
C ARG A 98 31.83 -0.79 35.34
N ILE A 99 31.82 -2.05 35.74
CA ILE A 99 31.00 -3.09 35.09
C ILE A 99 29.54 -2.98 35.58
N PRO A 100 28.56 -2.69 34.71
CA PRO A 100 27.14 -2.70 35.03
C PRO A 100 26.51 -4.08 34.83
N LEU A 101 25.32 -4.28 35.40
CA LEU A 101 24.43 -5.38 35.04
C LEU A 101 23.60 -4.96 33.82
N VAL A 102 23.67 -5.71 32.73
CA VAL A 102 22.88 -5.44 31.51
C VAL A 102 21.91 -6.58 31.25
N SER A 103 20.66 -6.23 31.01
CA SER A 103 19.59 -7.18 30.67
C SER A 103 18.84 -6.69 29.43
N THR A 104 18.65 -7.59 28.47
CA THR A 104 17.94 -7.31 27.23
C THR A 104 16.87 -8.35 27.00
N ARG A 105 15.73 -7.92 26.46
CA ARG A 105 14.64 -8.79 26.04
C ARG A 105 14.02 -8.24 24.76
N GLU A 106 14.13 -9.00 23.69
CA GLU A 106 13.42 -8.75 22.45
C GLU A 106 12.06 -9.45 22.49
N GLU A 107 11.03 -8.79 21.96
CA GLU A 107 9.65 -9.26 21.95
C GLU A 107 9.07 -9.11 20.55
N ASP A 108 8.53 -10.21 20.04
CA ASP A 108 7.70 -10.29 18.85
C ASP A 108 6.24 -10.41 19.34
N ARG A 109 5.45 -9.35 19.16
CA ARG A 109 4.10 -9.23 19.69
C ARG A 109 3.06 -9.86 18.77
N ASN A 110 3.30 -9.84 17.47
CA ASN A 110 2.36 -10.34 16.46
C ASN A 110 2.72 -11.76 15.98
N GLN A 111 3.83 -12.32 16.46
CA GLN A 111 4.36 -13.65 16.13
C GLN A 111 4.67 -13.84 14.64
N ASP A 112 5.09 -12.78 13.96
CA ASP A 112 5.41 -12.82 12.53
C ASP A 112 6.88 -13.19 12.22
N GLY A 113 7.70 -13.39 13.28
CA GLY A 113 9.11 -13.73 13.19
C GLY A 113 10.03 -12.50 13.11
N LYS A 114 9.50 -11.28 13.16
CA LYS A 114 10.24 -10.03 13.30
C LYS A 114 10.08 -9.50 14.72
N MET A 115 11.16 -8.92 15.24
CA MET A 115 11.11 -8.29 16.57
C MET A 115 10.40 -6.94 16.48
N ASP A 116 9.52 -6.65 17.44
CA ASP A 116 8.76 -5.40 17.52
C ASP A 116 9.31 -4.45 18.60
N VAL A 117 9.78 -5.01 19.71
CA VAL A 117 10.18 -4.24 20.89
C VAL A 117 11.46 -4.81 21.50
N LEU A 118 12.39 -3.92 21.84
CA LEU A 118 13.53 -4.21 22.70
C LEU A 118 13.32 -3.54 24.05
N HIS A 119 13.26 -4.37 25.09
CA HIS A 119 13.37 -3.94 26.49
C HIS A 119 14.83 -4.00 26.89
N PHE A 120 15.43 -2.85 27.17
CA PHE A 120 16.81 -2.71 27.61
C PHE A 120 16.83 -2.14 29.03
N ARG A 121 17.51 -2.84 29.94
CA ARG A 121 17.71 -2.40 31.31
C ARG A 121 19.18 -2.54 31.69
N LEU A 122 19.75 -1.45 32.18
CA LEU A 122 21.14 -1.36 32.63
C LEU A 122 21.18 -0.84 34.05
N GLU A 123 21.95 -1.51 34.92
CA GLU A 123 22.16 -1.11 36.31
C GLU A 123 23.65 -0.87 36.54
N LEU A 124 24.02 0.41 36.70
CA LEU A 124 25.39 0.83 36.98
C LEU A 124 25.58 0.93 38.50
N PRO A 125 26.40 0.06 39.13
CA PRO A 125 26.68 0.17 40.55
C PRO A 125 27.49 1.43 40.84
N LEU A 126 26.98 2.26 41.74
CA LEU A 126 27.59 3.53 42.16
C LEU A 126 27.85 3.53 43.67
N GLN A 127 28.88 4.25 44.08
CA GLN A 127 29.16 4.50 45.49
C GLN A 127 28.27 5.63 46.04
N ALA A 128 28.11 5.70 47.36
CA ALA A 128 27.29 6.72 48.02
C ALA A 128 27.74 8.17 47.78
N THR A 129 29.00 8.36 47.39
CA THR A 129 29.61 9.66 47.09
C THR A 129 29.50 10.05 45.61
N GLU A 130 29.17 9.12 44.72
CA GLU A 130 29.15 9.33 43.27
C GLU A 130 27.75 9.75 42.79
N ASN A 131 27.69 10.91 42.11
CA ASN A 131 26.46 11.41 41.49
C ASN A 131 26.61 11.46 39.97
N VAL A 132 25.65 10.90 39.24
CA VAL A 132 25.64 10.93 37.76
C VAL A 132 24.94 12.21 37.30
N LEU A 133 25.64 13.03 36.51
CA LEU A 133 25.13 14.27 35.94
C LEU A 133 24.62 14.10 34.51
N GLY A 134 25.18 13.14 33.78
CA GLY A 134 24.83 12.89 32.39
C GLY A 134 25.24 11.51 31.94
N VAL A 135 24.56 10.99 30.93
CA VAL A 135 24.82 9.66 30.38
C VAL A 135 24.86 9.74 28.87
N GLN A 136 25.89 9.14 28.30
CA GLN A 136 25.98 8.83 26.88
C GLN A 136 25.89 7.31 26.74
N LEU A 137 24.85 6.86 26.05
CA LEU A 137 24.61 5.44 25.78
C LEU A 137 24.51 5.24 24.28
N ILE A 138 25.35 4.34 23.76
CA ILE A 138 25.33 3.92 22.36
C ILE A 138 24.94 2.45 22.34
N LEU A 139 23.87 2.15 21.59
CA LEU A 139 23.39 0.81 21.33
C LEU A 139 23.53 0.53 19.83
N THR A 140 24.10 -0.62 19.49
CA THR A 140 24.29 -1.01 18.09
C THR A 140 23.23 -2.02 17.64
N PHE A 141 22.68 -1.80 16.45
CA PHE A 141 21.68 -2.66 15.84
C PHE A 141 22.13 -3.06 14.44
N SER A 142 21.85 -4.31 14.03
CA SER A 142 21.83 -4.63 12.61
C SER A 142 20.44 -4.35 12.09
N TYR A 143 20.39 -3.56 11.04
CA TYR A 143 19.15 -3.06 10.48
C TYR A 143 19.11 -3.44 9.00
N GLN A 144 18.11 -4.22 8.61
CA GLN A 144 17.91 -4.63 7.22
C GLN A 144 16.56 -4.13 6.74
N LEU A 145 16.60 -3.18 5.81
CA LEU A 145 15.49 -2.72 4.99
C LEU A 145 15.84 -2.94 3.53
N HIS A 146 14.81 -3.07 2.69
CA HIS A 146 15.04 -3.17 1.25
C HIS A 146 15.43 -1.83 0.60
N VAL A 147 14.98 -0.67 1.12
CA VAL A 147 15.07 0.58 0.34
C VAL A 147 15.55 1.84 1.08
N ILE A 148 15.41 2.00 2.41
CA ILE A 148 15.53 3.34 3.05
C ILE A 148 16.24 3.31 4.42
N THR A 149 16.65 4.50 4.90
CA THR A 149 17.15 4.78 6.26
C THR A 149 16.03 5.24 7.20
N THR A 150 15.97 4.70 8.40
CA THR A 150 14.95 5.07 9.41
C THR A 150 15.49 6.07 10.40
N VAL A 151 14.62 6.94 10.92
CA VAL A 151 14.98 7.93 11.95
C VAL A 151 14.50 7.42 13.30
N LEU A 152 15.41 7.33 14.26
CA LEU A 152 15.05 7.08 15.65
C LEU A 152 14.39 8.34 16.22
N ASN A 153 13.13 8.23 16.63
CA ASN A 153 12.42 9.32 17.30
C ASN A 153 12.34 9.00 18.80
N ASP A 154 13.02 9.80 19.64
CA ASP A 154 13.02 9.64 21.09
C ASP A 154 12.10 10.70 21.74
N PRO A 155 11.00 10.31 22.41
CA PRO A 155 10.02 11.24 22.96
C PRO A 155 10.36 11.74 24.38
N ASN A 156 11.64 11.98 24.69
CA ASN A 156 12.19 12.60 25.91
C ASN A 156 12.62 11.62 27.04
N PRO A 157 13.90 11.63 27.45
CA PRO A 157 14.35 10.89 28.62
C PRO A 157 13.82 11.53 29.91
N LEU A 158 13.30 10.69 30.82
CA LEU A 158 12.83 11.12 32.14
C LEU A 158 13.89 10.85 33.21
N TRP A 159 14.38 11.91 33.85
CA TRP A 159 15.29 11.80 34.99
C TRP A 159 14.50 11.72 36.30
N LEU A 160 14.63 10.60 37.01
CA LEU A 160 14.07 10.43 38.36
C LEU A 160 15.19 10.62 39.39
N VAL A 161 14.98 11.57 40.30
CA VAL A 161 15.92 11.91 41.38
C VAL A 161 15.46 11.21 42.68
N GLY A 162 16.38 10.98 43.63
CA GLY A 162 16.07 10.37 44.93
C GLY A 162 16.66 8.98 45.17
N ARG A 163 17.81 8.68 44.55
CA ARG A 163 18.56 7.42 44.75
C ARG A 163 18.99 7.27 46.22
N ALA A 164 18.84 6.07 46.79
CA ALA A 164 19.50 5.71 48.04
C ALA A 164 21.03 5.61 47.83
N GLY A 165 21.84 5.91 48.86
CA GLY A 165 23.30 6.00 48.74
C GLY A 165 23.96 4.79 48.06
N GLU A 166 23.55 3.57 48.40
CA GLU A 166 24.15 2.35 47.84
C GLU A 166 23.39 1.73 46.67
N ALA A 167 22.27 2.35 46.24
CA ALA A 167 21.50 1.80 45.13
C ALA A 167 22.19 2.07 43.79
N PRO A 168 22.12 1.13 42.82
CA PRO A 168 22.66 1.33 41.50
C PRO A 168 21.87 2.41 40.72
N PHE A 169 22.52 3.02 39.74
CA PHE A 169 21.85 3.87 38.76
C PHE A 169 21.23 3.00 37.66
N VAL A 170 19.91 3.11 37.48
CA VAL A 170 19.15 2.25 36.57
C VAL A 170 18.71 3.03 35.35
N ILE A 171 19.04 2.52 34.16
CA ILE A 171 18.55 3.00 32.88
C ILE A 171 17.54 1.98 32.35
N ASN A 172 16.29 2.42 32.15
CA ASN A 172 15.26 1.64 31.49
C ASN A 172 14.95 2.28 30.14
N ALA A 173 15.19 1.55 29.05
CA ALA A 173 14.88 1.98 27.70
C ALA A 173 13.98 0.95 27.02
N VAL A 174 12.90 1.43 26.42
CA VAL A 174 11.97 0.62 25.61
C VAL A 174 12.02 1.14 24.20
N ILE A 175 12.66 0.37 23.32
CA ILE A 175 12.85 0.74 21.91
C ILE A 175 11.81 -0.02 21.10
N ARG A 176 11.02 0.70 20.30
CA ARG A 176 9.99 0.12 19.44
C ARG A 176 10.43 0.19 17.99
N TYR A 177 10.14 -0.85 17.23
CA TYR A 177 10.38 -0.95 15.80
C TYR A 177 9.05 -0.78 15.08
N PRO A 178 8.65 0.46 14.71
CA PRO A 178 7.38 0.67 14.03
C PRO A 178 7.42 0.15 12.58
N VAL A 179 6.24 -0.18 12.06
CA VAL A 179 6.03 -0.37 10.63
C VAL A 179 6.12 0.98 9.93
N GLU A 180 6.90 1.05 8.85
CA GLU A 180 7.07 2.28 8.08
C GLU A 180 6.31 2.23 6.76
N VAL A 181 5.66 3.35 6.43
CA VAL A 181 4.94 3.51 5.16
C VAL A 181 5.91 4.12 4.14
N ILE A 182 6.37 3.29 3.20
CA ILE A 182 7.31 3.71 2.16
C ILE A 182 6.52 4.19 0.94
N SER A 183 6.69 5.46 0.58
CA SER A 183 6.11 6.03 -0.63
C SER A 183 7.03 5.86 -1.84
N TYR A 184 6.51 5.37 -2.95
CA TYR A 184 7.25 5.18 -4.20
C TYR A 184 6.44 5.67 -5.41
N GLN A 185 7.12 5.80 -6.55
CA GLN A 185 6.48 6.10 -7.83
C GLN A 185 6.11 4.79 -8.55
N PRO A 186 4.82 4.55 -8.85
CA PRO A 186 4.39 3.33 -9.53
C PRO A 186 5.05 3.16 -10.89
N GLY A 187 5.45 1.92 -11.21
CA GLY A 187 5.99 1.58 -12.53
C GLY A 187 4.90 1.58 -13.62
N PHE A 188 5.33 1.53 -14.89
CA PHE A 188 4.43 1.49 -16.05
C PHE A 188 3.37 0.37 -15.94
N TRP A 189 3.80 -0.86 -15.62
CA TRP A 189 2.91 -2.01 -15.52
C TRP A 189 1.93 -1.92 -14.36
N GLU A 190 2.34 -1.30 -13.25
CA GLU A 190 1.45 -1.07 -12.12
C GLU A 190 0.39 0.00 -12.44
N MET A 191 0.77 1.07 -13.14
CA MET A 191 -0.18 2.06 -13.63
C MET A 191 -1.21 1.43 -14.58
N ILE A 192 -0.75 0.61 -15.53
CA ILE A 192 -1.64 -0.14 -16.42
C ILE A 192 -2.59 -1.03 -15.62
N LYS A 193 -2.09 -1.71 -14.57
CA LYS A 193 -2.88 -2.58 -13.69
C LYS A 193 -3.99 -1.85 -12.92
N PHE A 194 -3.88 -0.55 -12.65
CA PHE A 194 -5.02 0.18 -12.07
C PHE A 194 -5.92 0.77 -13.15
N ALA A 195 -5.34 1.22 -14.25
CA ALA A 195 -6.06 1.79 -15.37
C ALA A 195 -7.07 0.82 -16.01
N TRP A 196 -6.67 -0.43 -16.28
CA TRP A 196 -7.54 -1.43 -16.92
C TRP A 196 -8.74 -1.80 -16.03
N VAL A 197 -8.53 -2.06 -14.74
CA VAL A 197 -9.62 -2.40 -13.79
C VAL A 197 -10.65 -1.29 -13.75
N GLN A 198 -10.19 -0.04 -13.67
CA GLN A 198 -11.08 1.11 -13.58
C GLN A 198 -11.84 1.34 -14.89
N TYR A 199 -11.14 1.32 -16.03
CA TYR A 199 -11.76 1.57 -17.33
C TYR A 199 -12.79 0.48 -17.68
N VAL A 200 -12.42 -0.80 -17.53
CA VAL A 200 -13.31 -1.92 -17.86
C VAL A 200 -14.54 -1.93 -16.97
N SER A 201 -14.40 -1.66 -15.67
CA SER A 201 -15.53 -1.63 -14.74
C SER A 201 -16.59 -0.60 -15.14
N ILE A 202 -16.17 0.59 -15.58
CA ILE A 202 -17.09 1.65 -16.02
C ILE A 202 -17.64 1.34 -17.42
N LEU A 203 -16.80 0.85 -18.33
CA LEU A 203 -17.18 0.54 -19.70
C LEU A 203 -18.29 -0.51 -19.76
N LEU A 204 -18.27 -1.55 -18.92
CA LEU A 204 -19.31 -2.58 -18.89
C LEU A 204 -20.70 -2.01 -18.58
N ILE A 205 -20.78 -1.06 -17.65
CA ILE A 205 -22.04 -0.37 -17.31
C ILE A 205 -22.54 0.42 -18.52
N PHE A 206 -21.64 1.18 -19.17
CA PHE A 206 -22.00 1.95 -20.36
C PHE A 206 -22.43 1.05 -21.52
N LEU A 207 -21.72 -0.04 -21.79
CA LEU A 207 -22.10 -1.02 -22.79
C LEU A 207 -23.52 -1.55 -22.51
N TRP A 208 -23.81 -1.95 -21.28
CA TRP A 208 -25.14 -2.44 -20.90
C TRP A 208 -26.23 -1.38 -21.08
N VAL A 209 -26.00 -0.13 -20.64
CA VAL A 209 -26.97 0.95 -20.79
C VAL A 209 -27.23 1.27 -22.26
N PHE A 210 -26.17 1.47 -23.05
CA PHE A 210 -26.31 1.86 -24.47
C PHE A 210 -26.82 0.71 -25.35
N GLU A 211 -26.54 -0.55 -25.01
CA GLU A 211 -27.21 -1.72 -25.59
C GLU A 211 -28.73 -1.60 -25.43
N ARG A 212 -29.22 -1.33 -24.22
CA ARG A 212 -30.66 -1.18 -23.96
C ARG A 212 -31.27 0.00 -24.69
N ILE A 213 -30.58 1.13 -24.74
CA ILE A 213 -31.04 2.32 -25.48
C ILE A 213 -31.12 2.01 -26.98
N LYS A 214 -30.10 1.38 -27.58
CA LYS A 214 -30.13 0.99 -29.00
C LYS A 214 -31.32 0.07 -29.28
N VAL A 215 -31.50 -0.98 -28.48
CA VAL A 215 -32.62 -1.93 -28.64
C VAL A 215 -33.96 -1.18 -28.58
N PHE A 216 -34.16 -0.30 -27.60
CA PHE A 216 -35.36 0.51 -27.48
C PHE A 216 -35.61 1.41 -28.69
N VAL A 217 -34.58 2.11 -29.18
CA VAL A 217 -34.68 3.06 -30.30
C VAL A 217 -35.04 2.33 -31.61
N PHE A 218 -34.45 1.16 -31.86
CA PHE A 218 -34.70 0.39 -33.08
C PHE A 218 -36.00 -0.42 -33.02
N GLN A 219 -36.38 -0.97 -31.87
CA GLN A 219 -37.67 -1.66 -31.70
C GLN A 219 -38.85 -0.71 -31.88
N ASN A 220 -38.75 0.51 -31.35
CA ASN A 220 -39.83 1.51 -31.43
C ASN A 220 -39.78 2.36 -32.71
N GLN A 221 -38.88 2.07 -33.66
CA GLN A 221 -38.70 2.84 -34.90
C GLN A 221 -38.56 4.36 -34.68
N VAL A 222 -37.94 4.77 -33.58
CA VAL A 222 -37.76 6.19 -33.23
C VAL A 222 -36.90 6.92 -34.29
N VAL A 223 -36.05 6.16 -34.99
CA VAL A 223 -35.30 6.62 -36.15
C VAL A 223 -35.77 5.87 -37.39
N THR A 224 -35.94 6.58 -38.52
CA THR A 224 -36.33 6.01 -39.81
C THR A 224 -35.35 4.92 -40.25
N THR A 225 -35.73 3.65 -40.04
CA THR A 225 -35.02 2.48 -40.55
C THR A 225 -35.86 1.85 -41.64
N ILE A 226 -35.22 1.39 -42.71
CA ILE A 226 -35.92 0.63 -43.75
C ILE A 226 -35.89 -0.84 -43.31
N PRO A 227 -37.03 -1.46 -42.95
CA PRO A 227 -37.07 -2.89 -42.71
C PRO A 227 -36.80 -3.60 -44.03
N VAL A 228 -35.73 -4.40 -44.08
CA VAL A 228 -35.52 -5.30 -45.21
C VAL A 228 -36.33 -6.56 -44.91
N THR A 229 -37.46 -6.72 -45.59
CA THR A 229 -38.16 -8.00 -45.64
C THR A 229 -37.24 -8.97 -46.39
N SER A 230 -36.76 -10.02 -45.72
CA SER A 230 -36.12 -11.13 -46.41
C SER A 230 -37.18 -11.79 -47.29
N VAL A 231 -37.20 -11.43 -48.57
CA VAL A 231 -37.97 -12.17 -49.57
C VAL A 231 -37.33 -13.56 -49.63
N SER A 232 -38.11 -14.58 -49.28
CA SER A 232 -37.74 -15.98 -49.47
C SER A 232 -37.34 -16.18 -50.94
N GLN A 233 -36.09 -16.56 -51.19
CA GLN A 233 -35.66 -17.06 -52.50
C GLN A 233 -36.32 -18.43 -52.73
N GLY A 234 -37.55 -18.42 -53.20
CA GLY A 234 -38.26 -19.58 -53.70
C GLY A 234 -39.27 -19.08 -54.72
N GLU A 235 -39.23 -19.66 -55.93
CA GLU A 235 -40.15 -19.40 -57.05
C GLU A 235 -39.78 -18.25 -58.02
N VAL A 236 -38.62 -18.36 -58.66
CA VAL A 236 -38.48 -17.89 -60.05
C VAL A 236 -37.82 -18.99 -60.89
N TYR A 237 -38.54 -20.10 -61.09
CA TYR A 237 -38.27 -20.98 -62.23
C TYR A 237 -39.24 -20.60 -63.35
N LYS A 238 -38.74 -19.89 -64.36
CA LYS A 238 -39.45 -19.67 -65.62
C LYS A 238 -39.54 -21.00 -66.35
N GLN A 239 -40.74 -21.58 -66.45
CA GLN A 239 -41.01 -22.65 -67.41
C GLN A 239 -41.01 -22.02 -68.82
N HIS A 240 -40.02 -22.40 -69.63
CA HIS A 240 -40.09 -22.26 -71.08
C HIS A 240 -40.95 -23.40 -71.62
N LEU A 241 -42.14 -23.10 -72.12
CA LEU A 241 -42.90 -23.99 -73.00
C LEU A 241 -42.27 -23.95 -74.40
N SER A 242 -41.90 -25.12 -74.92
CA SER A 242 -41.77 -25.40 -76.36
C SER A 242 -42.98 -26.19 -76.81
#